data_AF-A0A4U8T6P6-F1
#
_entry.id   AF-A0A4U8T6P6-F1
#
_cell.length_a   1.000
_cell.length_b   1.000
_cell.length_c   1.000
_cell.angle_alpha   90.00
_cell.angle_beta   90.00
_cell.angle_gamma   90.00
#
_symmetry.space_group_name_H-M   'P 1'
#
loop_
_entity.id
_entity.type
_entity.pdbx_description
1 polymer ?
#
loop_
_entity_poly.entity_id
_entity_poly.type
_entity_poly.pdbx_seq_one_letter_code
_entity_poly.pdbx_strand_id
1 'polypeptide(L)'
;MNDKNQRWTIKDNMLYTADSRFQVVHTKWYAAIAKNTSGFYIHRLHNSMSEWIKTITQPMNLTIKTILAWTFVDSSSWSLYYLQNNSCYAGIGALNYLYYNPENGHIAQYYNTSGSLYCMQSNQSKSQDWNWVSWKYCDDTVPRNRDSMYWEPFLLADNEGMLKDCLGNLLTITQYGSRWGVPYTIKPGYDSTTNSPKSTFVFVRDMDYYNRISFGNLGDNLEYCPAPGKESNRTKRTLLPPLNFHSHENGLIGYMPLLQRQM
;
A
#
# COMPACT_ATOMS: atom_id res chain seq x y z
N MET A 1 6.63 -5.32 4.45
CA MET A 1 6.79 -6.31 3.35
C MET A 1 7.88 -5.97 2.33
N ASN A 2 7.91 -4.75 1.79
CA ASN A 2 8.83 -4.37 0.70
C ASN A 2 10.15 -3.70 1.16
N ASP A 3 10.38 -3.56 2.47
CA ASP A 3 11.66 -3.08 2.96
C ASP A 3 12.73 -4.18 2.88
N LYS A 4 13.77 -3.95 2.06
CA LYS A 4 14.88 -4.89 1.88
C LYS A 4 15.69 -5.09 3.16
N ASN A 5 15.69 -4.11 4.07
CA ASN A 5 16.41 -4.20 5.34
C ASN A 5 15.72 -5.14 6.35
N GLN A 6 14.48 -5.55 6.07
CA GLN A 6 13.73 -6.53 6.88
C GLN A 6 13.75 -7.93 6.25
N ARG A 7 14.51 -8.13 5.17
CA ARG A 7 14.60 -9.40 4.45
C ARG A 7 15.93 -10.08 4.74
N TRP A 8 15.84 -11.36 5.05
CA TRP A 8 16.99 -12.17 5.44
C TRP A 8 17.03 -13.47 4.63
N THR A 9 18.23 -13.99 4.42
CA THR A 9 18.45 -15.30 3.81
C THR A 9 19.21 -16.17 4.78
N ILE A 10 18.79 -17.43 4.91
CA ILE A 10 19.45 -18.41 5.78
C ILE A 10 20.25 -19.37 4.89
N LYS A 11 21.55 -19.51 5.16
CA LYS A 11 22.45 -20.45 4.47
C LYS A 11 23.32 -21.14 5.51
N ASP A 12 23.40 -22.47 5.50
CA ASP A 12 24.20 -23.25 6.45
C ASP A 12 23.97 -22.86 7.92
N ASN A 13 22.70 -22.68 8.30
CA ASN A 13 22.25 -22.20 9.60
C ASN A 13 22.76 -20.80 9.99
N MET A 14 23.21 -19.97 9.04
CA MET A 14 23.66 -18.60 9.27
C MET A 14 22.71 -17.59 8.61
N LEU A 15 22.51 -16.44 9.26
CA LEU A 15 21.65 -15.36 8.75
C LEU A 15 22.46 -14.33 7.97
N TYR A 16 21.95 -13.99 6.79
CA TYR A 16 22.50 -12.97 5.90
C TYR A 16 21.44 -11.95 5.52
N THR A 17 21.87 -10.74 5.17
CA THR A 17 21.01 -9.78 4.47
C THR A 17 20.49 -10.40 3.16
N ALA A 18 19.37 -9.90 2.64
CA ALA A 18 18.75 -10.45 1.42
C ALA A 18 19.68 -10.50 0.19
N ASP A 19 20.64 -9.58 0.10
CA ASP A 19 21.66 -9.55 -0.95
C ASP A 19 22.89 -10.42 -0.65
N SER A 20 22.88 -11.14 0.47
CA SER A 20 23.98 -11.95 1.02
C SER A 20 25.30 -11.20 1.23
N ARG A 21 25.28 -9.85 1.25
CA ARG A 21 26.50 -9.04 1.39
C ARG A 21 26.99 -8.92 2.83
N PHE A 22 26.09 -9.08 3.79
CA PHE A 22 26.42 -8.98 5.20
C PHE A 22 25.84 -10.15 5.98
N GLN A 23 26.52 -10.50 7.07
CA GLN A 23 26.19 -11.61 7.93
C GLN A 23 25.88 -11.12 9.35
N VAL A 24 24.93 -11.78 10.02
CA VAL A 24 24.66 -11.53 11.44
C VAL A 24 25.79 -12.13 12.28
N VAL A 25 26.38 -11.30 13.12
CA VAL A 25 27.47 -11.64 14.04
C VAL A 25 27.17 -11.12 15.43
N HIS A 26 27.94 -11.56 16.42
CA HIS A 26 27.88 -11.07 17.79
C HIS A 26 29.13 -10.27 18.13
N THR A 27 28.92 -9.17 18.84
CA THR A 27 29.97 -8.34 19.44
C THR A 27 29.65 -8.12 20.91
N LYS A 28 30.43 -8.76 21.80
CA LYS A 28 30.22 -8.76 23.26
C LYS A 28 28.79 -9.18 23.63
N TRP A 29 27.90 -8.20 23.82
CA TRP A 29 26.53 -8.36 24.30
C TRP A 29 25.46 -8.04 23.24
N TYR A 30 25.87 -7.75 22.00
CA TYR A 30 24.96 -7.29 20.94
C TYR A 30 25.10 -8.13 19.67
N ALA A 31 23.99 -8.31 18.97
CA ALA A 31 24.01 -8.72 17.58
C ALA A 31 24.35 -7.53 16.68
N ALA A 32 25.12 -7.77 15.64
CA ALA A 32 25.51 -6.79 14.63
C ALA A 32 25.46 -7.41 13.23
N ILE A 33 25.53 -6.58 12.21
CA ILE A 33 25.58 -6.99 10.81
C ILE A 33 26.95 -6.58 10.27
N ALA A 34 27.74 -7.54 9.77
CA ALA A 34 29.10 -7.31 9.33
C ALA A 34 29.37 -7.87 7.93
N LYS A 35 30.13 -7.13 7.13
CA LYS A 35 30.64 -7.60 5.83
C LYS A 35 31.89 -8.47 6.01
N ASN A 36 32.80 -8.03 6.87
CA ASN A 36 33.96 -8.80 7.29
C ASN A 36 33.70 -9.35 8.69
N THR A 37 33.70 -10.68 8.82
CA THR A 37 33.39 -11.37 10.07
C THR A 37 34.62 -11.69 10.91
N SER A 38 35.82 -11.32 10.45
CA SER A 38 37.07 -11.48 11.20
C SER A 38 36.98 -10.78 12.55
N GLY A 39 37.26 -11.52 13.62
CA GLY A 39 37.20 -11.02 14.99
C GLY A 39 35.80 -10.98 15.61
N PHE A 40 34.76 -11.42 14.90
CA PHE A 40 33.41 -11.57 15.45
C PHE A 40 33.00 -13.03 15.58
N TYR A 41 32.10 -13.31 16.52
CA TYR A 41 31.44 -14.61 16.59
C TYR A 41 30.25 -14.64 15.63
N ILE A 42 30.23 -15.59 14.71
CA ILE A 42 29.14 -15.69 13.72
C ILE A 42 27.86 -16.20 14.39
N HIS A 43 26.74 -15.53 14.16
CA HIS A 43 25.45 -16.02 14.63
C HIS A 43 25.05 -17.26 13.81
N ARG A 44 24.97 -18.41 14.48
CA ARG A 44 24.50 -19.68 13.92
C ARG A 44 23.22 -20.11 14.64
N LEU A 45 22.19 -20.40 13.87
CA LEU A 45 21.00 -21.07 14.34
C LEU A 45 21.35 -22.47 14.81
N HIS A 46 20.73 -22.90 15.91
CA HIS A 46 20.94 -24.24 16.45
C HIS A 46 20.31 -25.29 15.52
N ASN A 47 20.89 -26.49 15.45
CA ASN A 47 20.43 -27.55 14.53
C ASN A 47 18.97 -27.99 14.78
N SER A 48 18.47 -27.80 16.00
CA SER A 48 17.06 -28.06 16.35
C SER A 48 16.08 -27.09 15.67
N MET A 49 16.55 -25.99 15.08
CA MET A 49 15.71 -25.01 14.38
C MET A 49 15.44 -25.36 12.92
N SER A 50 15.84 -26.55 12.47
CA SER A 50 15.66 -27.01 11.08
C SER A 50 14.21 -26.94 10.61
N GLU A 51 13.25 -27.32 11.46
CA GLU A 51 11.83 -27.20 11.13
C GLU A 51 11.38 -25.73 11.09
N TRP A 52 11.80 -24.90 12.05
CA TRP A 52 11.51 -23.46 12.04
C TRP A 52 12.00 -22.76 10.77
N ILE A 53 13.20 -23.10 10.28
CA ILE A 53 13.77 -22.54 9.05
C ILE A 53 12.90 -22.88 7.82
N LYS A 54 12.28 -24.06 7.80
CA LYS A 54 11.42 -24.51 6.69
C LYS A 54 9.99 -23.98 6.78
N THR A 55 9.54 -23.58 7.95
CA THR A 55 8.17 -23.12 8.16
C THR A 55 7.93 -21.79 7.43
N ILE A 56 7.05 -21.82 6.44
CA ILE A 56 6.51 -20.62 5.80
C ILE A 56 5.30 -20.18 6.63
N THR A 57 5.44 -19.11 7.42
CA THR A 57 4.32 -18.53 8.18
C THR A 57 3.66 -17.41 7.39
N GLN A 58 2.35 -17.26 7.54
CA GLN A 58 1.69 -16.04 7.13
C GLN A 58 2.26 -14.87 7.93
N PRO A 59 2.61 -13.74 7.29
CA PRO A 59 3.08 -12.57 8.02
C PRO A 59 1.97 -12.06 8.95
N MET A 60 2.36 -11.61 10.14
CA MET A 60 1.43 -11.06 11.13
C MET A 60 0.82 -9.72 10.71
N ASN A 61 1.50 -8.98 9.83
CA ASN A 61 1.04 -7.70 9.30
C ASN A 61 1.52 -7.54 7.84
N LEU A 62 0.59 -7.19 6.94
CA LEU A 62 0.85 -6.98 5.52
C LEU A 62 1.18 -5.53 5.14
N THR A 63 1.96 -4.80 5.93
CA THR A 63 2.30 -3.40 5.61
C THR A 63 3.28 -3.24 4.44
N ILE A 64 2.95 -2.33 3.51
CA ILE A 64 3.74 -1.91 2.36
C ILE A 64 4.28 -0.49 2.61
N LYS A 65 5.61 -0.34 2.57
CA LYS A 65 6.29 0.95 2.60
C LYS A 65 6.14 1.61 1.24
N THR A 66 5.44 2.73 1.19
CA THR A 66 5.09 3.43 -0.05
C THR A 66 5.44 4.91 0.03
N ILE A 67 5.14 5.62 -1.04
CA ILE A 67 5.08 7.08 -1.11
C ILE A 67 3.70 7.46 -1.61
N LEU A 68 3.30 8.71 -1.34
CA LEU A 68 2.21 9.32 -2.06
C LEU A 68 2.73 10.64 -2.62
N ALA A 69 2.95 10.70 -3.92
CA ALA A 69 3.50 11.87 -4.57
C ALA A 69 2.59 12.33 -5.72
N TRP A 70 2.76 13.57 -6.16
CA TRP A 70 2.04 14.10 -7.31
C TRP A 70 2.95 14.99 -8.16
N THR A 71 2.76 14.93 -9.46
CA THR A 71 3.52 15.74 -10.42
C THR A 71 2.87 17.10 -10.59
N PHE A 72 3.67 18.15 -10.44
CA PHE A 72 3.31 19.50 -10.82
C PHE A 72 4.12 19.91 -12.05
N VAL A 73 3.45 20.48 -13.03
CA VAL A 73 4.06 20.97 -14.27
C VAL A 73 3.56 22.37 -14.49
N ASP A 74 4.49 23.31 -14.59
CA ASP A 74 4.22 24.65 -15.10
C ASP A 74 4.99 24.88 -16.41
N SER A 75 4.95 26.09 -16.95
CA SER A 75 5.59 26.42 -18.23
C SER A 75 7.12 26.26 -18.23
N SER A 76 7.74 26.20 -17.06
CA SER A 76 9.19 26.34 -16.89
C SER A 76 9.83 25.22 -16.06
N SER A 77 9.02 24.40 -15.39
CA SER A 77 9.50 23.40 -14.45
C SER A 77 8.57 22.20 -14.33
N TRP A 78 9.18 21.06 -14.06
CA TRP A 78 8.51 19.85 -13.60
C TRP A 78 9.02 19.54 -12.20
N SER A 79 8.12 19.24 -11.27
CA SER A 79 8.47 18.86 -9.90
C SER A 79 7.58 17.74 -9.39
N LEU A 80 8.19 16.82 -8.62
CA LEU A 80 7.48 15.78 -7.90
C LEU A 80 7.36 16.18 -6.43
N TYR A 81 6.12 16.31 -5.96
CA TYR A 81 5.79 16.70 -4.59
C TYR A 81 5.35 15.48 -3.80
N TYR A 82 5.90 15.28 -2.62
CA TYR A 82 5.61 14.14 -1.74
C TYR A 82 4.70 14.59 -0.59
N LEU A 83 3.66 13.83 -0.32
CA LEU A 83 2.75 14.07 0.80
C LEU A 83 3.46 13.84 2.13
N GLN A 84 3.39 14.84 3.01
CA GLN A 84 3.85 14.79 4.38
C GLN A 84 2.87 15.55 5.27
N ASN A 85 2.21 14.85 6.17
CA ASN A 85 1.17 15.42 7.02
C ASN A 85 0.10 16.14 6.18
N ASN A 86 -0.22 17.37 6.54
CA ASN A 86 -1.23 18.19 5.86
C ASN A 86 -0.61 19.05 4.75
N SER A 87 0.54 18.66 4.18
CA SER A 87 1.23 19.44 3.14
C SER A 87 2.03 18.54 2.20
N CYS A 88 2.59 19.13 1.15
CA CYS A 88 3.46 18.44 0.20
C CYS A 88 4.72 19.24 -0.06
N TYR A 89 5.84 18.54 -0.16
CA TYR A 89 7.16 19.14 -0.34
C TYR A 89 7.85 18.55 -1.57
N ALA A 90 8.65 19.37 -2.26
CA ALA A 90 9.49 18.95 -3.37
C ALA A 90 10.97 19.21 -3.05
N GLY A 91 11.87 18.55 -3.78
CA GLY A 91 13.31 18.75 -3.66
C GLY A 91 14.04 17.69 -2.81
N ILE A 92 15.33 17.92 -2.59
CA ILE A 92 16.21 17.00 -1.87
C ILE A 92 15.74 16.89 -0.41
N GLY A 93 15.52 15.66 0.06
CA GLY A 93 15.03 15.41 1.42
C GLY A 93 13.51 15.45 1.59
N ALA A 94 12.74 15.76 0.53
CA ALA A 94 11.28 15.75 0.59
C ALA A 94 10.67 14.33 0.55
N LEU A 95 11.48 13.30 0.29
CA LEU A 95 11.01 11.91 0.29
C LEU A 95 10.57 11.51 1.70
N ASN A 96 9.28 11.25 1.86
CA ASN A 96 8.71 10.73 3.08
C ASN A 96 8.03 9.39 2.80
N TYR A 97 8.42 8.37 3.55
CA TYR A 97 7.79 7.06 3.43
C TYR A 97 6.50 7.02 4.24
N LEU A 98 5.46 6.52 3.60
CA LEU A 98 4.20 6.15 4.23
C LEU A 98 4.12 4.62 4.31
N TYR A 99 3.23 4.13 5.16
CA TYR A 99 3.03 2.72 5.41
C TYR A 99 1.57 2.40 5.15
N TYR A 100 1.31 1.70 4.06
CA TYR A 100 -0.03 1.25 3.70
C TYR A 100 -0.25 -0.16 4.20
N ASN A 101 -1.26 -0.37 5.02
CA ASN A 101 -1.69 -1.69 5.45
C ASN A 101 -2.98 -2.06 4.68
N PRO A 102 -2.94 -3.06 3.79
CA PRO A 102 -4.09 -3.47 2.98
C PRO A 102 -5.16 -4.21 3.79
N GLU A 103 -4.84 -4.73 4.98
CA GLU A 103 -5.80 -5.46 5.82
C GLU A 103 -6.80 -4.52 6.49
N ASN A 104 -6.34 -3.34 6.92
CA ASN A 104 -7.18 -2.31 7.54
C ASN A 104 -7.40 -1.07 6.64
N GLY A 105 -6.71 -0.98 5.51
CA GLY A 105 -6.76 0.15 4.57
C GLY A 105 -6.05 1.41 5.07
N HIS A 106 -5.33 1.36 6.19
CA HIS A 106 -4.71 2.55 6.78
C HIS A 106 -3.46 2.96 6.00
N ILE A 107 -3.29 4.27 5.81
CA ILE A 107 -2.04 4.88 5.31
C ILE A 107 -1.44 5.68 6.46
N ALA A 108 -0.31 5.24 6.98
CA ALA A 108 0.31 5.80 8.17
C ALA A 108 1.67 6.45 7.91
N GLN A 109 1.99 7.44 8.73
CA GLN A 109 3.35 7.89 8.98
C GLN A 109 3.90 7.23 10.23
N TYR A 110 5.18 6.88 10.20
CA TYR A 110 5.89 6.31 11.34
C TYR A 110 6.87 7.32 11.93
N TYR A 111 6.68 7.63 13.22
CA TYR A 111 7.56 8.52 13.97
C TYR A 111 8.59 7.68 14.74
N ASN A 112 9.81 7.64 14.22
CA ASN A 112 10.90 6.81 14.77
C ASN A 112 11.22 7.10 16.25
N THR A 113 11.12 8.35 16.69
CA THR A 113 11.44 8.77 18.06
C THR A 113 10.48 8.19 19.09
N SER A 114 9.19 8.08 18.75
CA SER A 114 8.16 7.58 19.67
C SER A 114 7.70 6.16 19.35
N GLY A 115 8.07 5.62 18.18
CA GLY A 115 7.53 4.36 17.66
C GLY A 115 6.05 4.42 17.28
N SER A 116 5.47 5.62 17.16
CA SER A 116 4.04 5.80 16.95
C SER A 116 3.66 5.87 15.48
N LEU A 117 2.47 5.37 15.16
CA LEU A 117 1.84 5.51 13.85
C LEU A 117 0.77 6.60 13.90
N TYR A 118 0.76 7.44 12.87
CA TYR A 118 -0.32 8.40 12.63
C TYR A 118 -0.92 8.13 11.26
N CYS A 119 -2.19 7.78 11.22
CA CYS A 119 -2.92 7.43 10.02
C CYS A 119 -3.62 8.64 9.42
N MET A 120 -3.61 8.69 8.10
CA MET A 120 -4.36 9.64 7.31
C MET A 120 -5.85 9.38 7.50
N GLN A 121 -6.61 10.42 7.86
CA GLN A 121 -8.03 10.32 8.17
C GLN A 121 -8.85 11.25 7.26
N SER A 122 -9.87 10.70 6.60
CA SER A 122 -10.92 11.49 5.97
C SER A 122 -11.82 12.08 7.06
N ASN A 123 -12.01 13.41 7.01
CA ASN A 123 -12.96 14.10 7.90
C ASN A 123 -14.30 14.37 7.20
N GLN A 124 -14.48 13.89 5.97
CA GLN A 124 -15.68 14.16 5.19
C GLN A 124 -16.86 13.33 5.69
N SER A 125 -17.97 14.01 5.99
CA SER A 125 -19.23 13.35 6.29
C SER A 125 -20.05 13.13 5.00
N LYS A 126 -21.06 12.26 5.08
CA LYS A 126 -21.95 11.97 3.93
C LYS A 126 -22.68 13.21 3.38
N SER A 127 -22.93 14.22 4.21
CA SER A 127 -23.62 15.44 3.79
C SER A 127 -22.70 16.47 3.12
N GLN A 128 -21.39 16.39 3.31
CA GLN A 128 -20.42 17.34 2.77
C GLN A 128 -19.96 16.92 1.37
N ASP A 129 -19.74 17.89 0.48
CA ASP A 129 -19.21 17.61 -0.85
C ASP A 129 -17.69 17.50 -0.88
N TRP A 130 -17.03 18.13 0.08
CA TRP A 130 -15.59 17.99 0.31
C TRP A 130 -15.26 18.25 1.79
N ASN A 131 -14.13 17.74 2.27
CA ASN A 131 -13.55 18.13 3.56
C ASN A 131 -12.04 17.83 3.60
N TRP A 132 -11.30 18.52 4.45
CA TRP A 132 -9.86 18.33 4.66
C TRP A 132 -9.54 16.96 5.24
N VAL A 133 -8.35 16.47 4.94
CA VAL A 133 -7.76 15.31 5.61
C VAL A 133 -7.04 15.74 6.89
N SER A 134 -6.96 14.84 7.86
CA SER A 134 -6.17 15.01 9.09
C SER A 134 -5.30 13.78 9.34
N TRP A 135 -4.43 13.85 10.35
CA TRP A 135 -3.61 12.71 10.78
C TRP A 135 -3.87 12.44 12.25
N LYS A 136 -4.15 11.19 12.60
CA LYS A 136 -4.44 10.77 13.98
C LYS A 136 -3.66 9.54 14.36
N TYR A 137 -3.36 9.43 15.64
CA TYR A 137 -2.77 8.21 16.20
C TYR A 137 -3.62 7.00 15.83
N CYS A 138 -2.94 5.92 15.44
CA CYS A 138 -3.55 4.65 15.06
C CYS A 138 -2.60 3.49 15.40
N ASP A 139 -3.12 2.27 15.26
CA ASP A 139 -2.37 1.04 15.33
C ASP A 139 -2.74 0.13 14.14
N ASP A 140 -2.18 -1.06 14.08
CA ASP A 140 -2.42 -2.03 13.01
C ASP A 140 -3.72 -2.84 13.21
N THR A 141 -4.63 -2.41 14.09
CA THR A 141 -5.89 -3.13 14.30
C THR A 141 -6.72 -3.12 13.03
N VAL A 142 -7.24 -4.29 12.65
CA VAL A 142 -8.18 -4.45 11.53
C VAL A 142 -9.59 -4.17 12.04
N PRO A 143 -10.22 -3.05 11.65
CA PRO A 143 -11.57 -2.73 12.10
C PRO A 143 -12.59 -3.65 11.43
N ARG A 144 -13.71 -3.92 12.12
CA ARG A 144 -14.81 -4.73 11.56
C ARG A 144 -15.45 -4.08 10.33
N ASN A 145 -15.47 -2.75 10.28
CA ASN A 145 -16.01 -1.95 9.19
C ASN A 145 -14.96 -0.94 8.75
N ARG A 146 -15.06 -0.46 7.50
CA ARG A 146 -14.21 0.62 7.00
C ARG A 146 -14.39 1.86 7.88
N ASP A 147 -13.34 2.27 8.59
CA ASP A 147 -13.34 3.44 9.46
C ASP A 147 -12.96 4.71 8.69
N SER A 148 -12.89 5.86 9.36
CA SER A 148 -12.49 7.12 8.72
C SER A 148 -11.03 7.18 8.26
N MET A 149 -10.21 6.19 8.62
CA MET A 149 -8.78 6.09 8.25
C MET A 149 -8.55 5.10 7.10
N TYR A 150 -9.60 4.43 6.65
CA TYR A 150 -9.56 3.50 5.53
C TYR A 150 -9.36 4.24 4.21
N TRP A 151 -8.39 3.77 3.44
CA TRP A 151 -8.08 4.20 2.09
C TRP A 151 -7.93 2.99 1.16
N GLU A 152 -8.53 3.10 -0.01
CA GLU A 152 -8.50 2.10 -1.07
C GLU A 152 -7.77 2.64 -2.29
N PRO A 153 -6.57 2.12 -2.61
CA PRO A 153 -5.91 2.36 -3.88
C PRO A 153 -6.71 1.74 -5.02
N PHE A 154 -6.99 2.52 -6.06
CA PHE A 154 -7.73 2.05 -7.22
C PHE A 154 -7.18 2.69 -8.50
N LEU A 155 -7.47 2.05 -9.64
CA LEU A 155 -6.88 2.40 -10.94
C LEU A 155 -5.35 2.48 -10.90
N LEU A 156 -4.72 1.55 -10.18
CA LEU A 156 -3.27 1.44 -10.15
C LEU A 156 -2.76 0.92 -11.50
N ALA A 157 -1.85 1.65 -12.12
CA ALA A 157 -1.14 1.25 -13.32
C ALA A 157 0.32 1.69 -13.20
N ASP A 158 1.23 0.72 -13.25
CA ASP A 158 2.68 0.86 -13.05
C ASP A 158 3.06 1.41 -11.66
N ASN A 159 2.90 2.71 -11.48
CA ASN A 159 3.15 3.43 -10.24
C ASN A 159 2.17 4.59 -10.04
N GLU A 160 1.19 4.79 -10.92
CA GLU A 160 0.19 5.83 -10.79
C GLU A 160 -1.16 5.25 -10.40
N GLY A 161 -1.96 6.03 -9.68
CA GLY A 161 -3.36 5.69 -9.43
C GLY A 161 -4.01 6.68 -8.49
N MET A 162 -5.11 6.26 -7.88
CA MET A 162 -5.98 7.14 -7.09
C MET A 162 -6.31 6.49 -5.75
N LEU A 163 -6.81 7.29 -4.80
CA LEU A 163 -7.25 6.80 -3.48
C LEU A 163 -8.70 7.18 -3.22
N LYS A 164 -9.46 6.23 -2.66
CA LYS A 164 -10.82 6.45 -2.12
C LYS A 164 -10.83 6.30 -0.62
N ASP A 165 -11.59 7.14 0.08
CA ASP A 165 -11.87 6.94 1.50
C ASP A 165 -12.97 5.88 1.74
N CYS A 166 -13.33 5.66 3.01
CA CYS A 166 -14.38 4.71 3.41
C CYS A 166 -15.78 5.01 2.87
N LEU A 167 -16.03 6.24 2.42
CA LEU A 167 -17.30 6.67 1.82
C LEU A 167 -17.24 6.69 0.28
N GLY A 168 -16.08 6.37 -0.31
CA GLY A 168 -15.85 6.39 -1.75
C GLY A 168 -15.48 7.77 -2.30
N ASN A 169 -15.17 8.75 -1.44
CA ASN A 169 -14.68 10.07 -1.84
C ASN A 169 -13.23 9.98 -2.31
N LEU A 170 -12.87 10.80 -3.30
CA LEU A 170 -11.51 10.81 -3.85
C LEU A 170 -10.57 11.65 -2.99
N LEU A 171 -9.39 11.11 -2.68
CA LEU A 171 -8.29 11.93 -2.18
C LEU A 171 -7.83 12.89 -3.28
N THR A 172 -7.64 14.15 -2.91
CA THR A 172 -7.32 15.23 -3.83
C THR A 172 -6.35 16.20 -3.18
N ILE A 173 -5.49 16.83 -3.98
CA ILE A 173 -4.57 17.88 -3.56
C ILE A 173 -4.87 19.17 -4.32
N THR A 174 -4.77 20.28 -3.61
CA THR A 174 -4.78 21.65 -4.15
C THR A 174 -3.49 21.94 -4.93
N GLN A 175 -3.61 22.23 -6.23
CA GLN A 175 -2.45 22.56 -7.06
C GLN A 175 -2.13 24.05 -7.12
N TYR A 176 -2.92 24.94 -6.53
CA TYR A 176 -2.65 26.38 -6.50
C TYR A 176 -3.20 27.04 -5.22
N GLY A 177 -2.82 28.30 -4.99
CA GLY A 177 -3.37 29.14 -3.92
C GLY A 177 -2.67 28.97 -2.57
N SER A 178 -3.20 29.66 -1.54
CA SER A 178 -2.63 29.71 -0.18
C SER A 178 -2.66 28.37 0.56
N ARG A 179 -3.46 27.42 0.07
CA ARG A 179 -3.58 26.06 0.58
C ARG A 179 -2.81 25.07 -0.29
N TRP A 180 -1.79 25.50 -1.04
CA TRP A 180 -0.97 24.65 -1.90
C TRP A 180 -0.56 23.33 -1.24
N GLY A 181 -0.76 22.20 -1.94
CA GLY A 181 -0.27 20.90 -1.51
C GLY A 181 -1.02 20.29 -0.31
N VAL A 182 -2.14 20.88 0.09
CA VAL A 182 -2.93 20.40 1.25
C VAL A 182 -3.92 19.33 0.76
N PRO A 183 -3.92 18.11 1.35
CA PRO A 183 -4.83 17.05 0.96
C PRO A 183 -6.25 17.25 1.51
N TYR A 184 -7.24 16.89 0.70
CA TYR A 184 -8.65 16.86 1.06
C TYR A 184 -9.37 15.75 0.30
N THR A 185 -10.61 15.49 0.69
CA THR A 185 -11.50 14.51 0.07
C THR A 185 -12.63 15.22 -0.66
N ILE A 186 -13.09 14.65 -1.77
CA ILE A 186 -14.13 15.19 -2.64
C ILE A 186 -15.12 14.10 -3.05
N LYS A 187 -16.42 14.40 -3.04
CA LYS A 187 -17.45 13.45 -3.52
C LYS A 187 -17.27 13.19 -5.01
N PRO A 188 -17.50 11.94 -5.48
CA PRO A 188 -17.60 11.67 -6.90
C PRO A 188 -18.66 12.55 -7.57
N GLY A 189 -18.30 13.20 -8.68
CA GLY A 189 -19.21 14.09 -9.43
C GLY A 189 -19.30 15.52 -8.91
N TYR A 190 -18.67 15.86 -7.77
CA TYR A 190 -18.49 17.26 -7.39
C TYR A 190 -17.31 17.85 -8.17
N ASP A 191 -17.56 18.89 -8.95
CA ASP A 191 -16.52 19.62 -9.67
C ASP A 191 -16.02 20.78 -8.80
N SER A 192 -14.80 20.63 -8.29
CA SER A 192 -14.12 21.71 -7.57
C SER A 192 -13.15 22.39 -8.54
N THR A 193 -13.61 23.40 -9.28
CA THR A 193 -12.71 24.17 -10.16
C THR A 193 -11.70 25.03 -9.37
N THR A 194 -11.90 25.17 -8.06
CA THR A 194 -11.06 25.97 -7.17
C THR A 194 -9.70 25.29 -6.98
N ASN A 195 -8.61 26.02 -7.28
CA ASN A 195 -7.21 25.59 -7.10
C ASN A 195 -6.74 24.41 -7.97
N SER A 196 -7.46 24.06 -9.05
CA SER A 196 -7.13 22.96 -9.97
C SER A 196 -6.81 21.64 -9.23
N PRO A 197 -7.81 20.86 -8.82
CA PRO A 197 -7.61 19.65 -8.04
C PRO A 197 -6.82 18.58 -8.80
N LYS A 198 -5.95 17.87 -8.08
CA LYS A 198 -5.32 16.63 -8.57
C LYS A 198 -5.60 15.45 -7.65
N SER A 199 -6.17 14.39 -8.22
CA SER A 199 -6.53 13.15 -7.49
C SER A 199 -5.73 11.93 -7.97
N THR A 200 -4.76 12.14 -8.86
CA THR A 200 -3.82 11.11 -9.32
C THR A 200 -2.48 11.24 -8.61
N PHE A 201 -1.97 10.12 -8.15
CA PHE A 201 -0.80 10.02 -7.30
C PHE A 201 0.18 8.98 -7.83
N VAL A 202 1.45 9.23 -7.57
CA VAL A 202 2.56 8.31 -7.77
C VAL A 202 2.83 7.57 -6.46
N PHE A 203 2.93 6.24 -6.57
CA PHE A 203 3.23 5.28 -5.51
C PHE A 203 4.57 4.59 -5.78
N VAL A 204 5.01 3.73 -4.85
CA VAL A 204 6.04 2.74 -5.17
C VAL A 204 5.46 1.65 -6.06
N ARG A 205 6.27 1.10 -6.98
CA ARG A 205 5.85 0.02 -7.89
C ARG A 205 5.32 -1.23 -7.18
N ASP A 206 5.79 -1.50 -5.96
CA ASP A 206 5.34 -2.65 -5.18
C ASP A 206 3.83 -2.59 -4.84
N MET A 207 3.21 -1.39 -4.86
CA MET A 207 1.76 -1.24 -4.67
C MET A 207 0.97 -1.84 -5.85
N ASP A 208 1.37 -1.56 -7.10
CA ASP A 208 0.76 -2.14 -8.29
C ASP A 208 0.97 -3.66 -8.32
N TYR A 209 2.18 -4.12 -8.03
CA TYR A 209 2.48 -5.56 -7.98
C TYR A 209 1.61 -6.29 -6.94
N TYR A 210 1.48 -5.74 -5.74
CA TYR A 210 0.61 -6.30 -4.71
C TYR A 210 -0.86 -6.32 -5.15
N ASN A 211 -1.34 -5.21 -5.73
CA ASN A 211 -2.71 -5.10 -6.22
C ASN A 211 -2.99 -6.19 -7.28
N ARG A 212 -2.11 -6.33 -8.27
CA ARG A 212 -2.23 -7.35 -9.33
C ARG A 212 -2.23 -8.78 -8.80
N ILE A 213 -1.38 -9.11 -7.83
CA ILE A 213 -1.41 -10.45 -7.21
C ILE A 213 -2.70 -10.66 -6.44
N SER A 214 -3.14 -9.67 -5.67
CA SER A 214 -4.35 -9.78 -4.87
C SER A 214 -5.59 -10.00 -5.74
N PHE A 215 -5.73 -9.22 -6.83
CA PHE A 215 -6.85 -9.37 -7.77
C PHE A 215 -6.67 -10.53 -8.75
N GLY A 216 -5.44 -10.88 -9.12
CA GLY A 216 -5.15 -12.05 -9.95
C GLY A 216 -5.52 -13.35 -9.23
N ASN A 217 -5.20 -13.45 -7.94
CA ASN A 217 -5.61 -14.57 -7.11
C ASN A 217 -7.12 -14.63 -6.87
N LEU A 218 -7.85 -13.50 -6.97
CA LEU A 218 -9.32 -13.53 -7.01
C LEU A 218 -9.81 -14.16 -8.32
N GLY A 219 -9.15 -13.86 -9.44
CA GLY A 219 -9.40 -14.46 -10.76
C GLY A 219 -9.19 -15.98 -10.81
N ASP A 220 -8.13 -16.47 -10.18
CA ASP A 220 -7.83 -17.92 -10.08
C ASP A 220 -8.80 -18.68 -9.16
N ASN A 221 -9.58 -17.97 -8.34
CA ASN A 221 -10.64 -18.50 -7.48
C ASN A 221 -12.05 -18.23 -8.01
N LEU A 222 -12.20 -17.68 -9.23
CA LEU A 222 -13.52 -17.58 -9.87
C LEU A 222 -13.96 -18.97 -10.33
N GLU A 223 -15.21 -19.35 -10.02
CA GLU A 223 -15.82 -20.59 -10.54
C GLU A 223 -15.84 -20.63 -12.07
N TYR A 224 -15.76 -19.46 -12.72
CA TYR A 224 -15.79 -19.30 -14.16
C TYR A 224 -14.80 -18.20 -14.61
N CYS A 225 -14.09 -18.45 -15.71
CA CYS A 225 -13.22 -17.46 -16.32
C CYS A 225 -14.06 -16.46 -17.15
N PRO A 226 -14.11 -15.16 -16.82
CA PRO A 226 -15.04 -14.20 -17.43
C PRO A 226 -14.74 -13.85 -18.90
N ALA A 227 -13.74 -14.47 -19.54
CA ALA A 227 -13.50 -14.31 -20.96
C ALA A 227 -14.61 -15.01 -21.77
N PRO A 228 -15.11 -14.40 -22.87
CA PRO A 228 -16.13 -15.00 -23.73
C PRO A 228 -15.50 -16.12 -24.57
N GLY A 229 -15.24 -17.27 -23.94
CA GLY A 229 -14.89 -18.53 -24.59
C GLY A 229 -16.02 -19.53 -24.34
N LYS A 230 -16.45 -20.22 -25.40
CA LYS A 230 -17.56 -21.18 -25.39
C LYS A 230 -17.55 -22.06 -24.12
N GLU A 231 -18.65 -22.04 -23.38
CA GLU A 231 -18.87 -22.89 -22.22
C GLU A 231 -18.61 -24.35 -22.56
N SER A 232 -17.64 -24.97 -21.88
CA SER A 232 -17.48 -26.42 -21.89
C SER A 232 -17.75 -26.95 -20.49
N ASN A 233 -18.83 -27.72 -20.36
CA ASN A 233 -19.15 -28.59 -19.23
C ASN A 233 -17.89 -29.24 -18.64
N ARG A 234 -17.59 -29.00 -17.34
CA ARG A 234 -16.80 -29.92 -16.50
C ARG A 234 -16.89 -29.62 -15.00
N THR A 235 -17.44 -30.61 -14.31
CA THR A 235 -17.29 -31.08 -12.91
C THR A 235 -16.80 -30.12 -11.83
N LYS A 236 -17.67 -29.87 -10.83
CA LYS A 236 -17.38 -29.21 -9.54
C LYS A 236 -16.13 -29.79 -8.88
N ARG A 237 -15.10 -28.97 -8.66
CA ARG A 237 -14.11 -29.21 -7.61
C ARG A 237 -14.68 -28.65 -6.31
N THR A 238 -15.00 -29.53 -5.36
CA THR A 238 -15.23 -29.10 -3.98
C THR A 238 -13.86 -28.80 -3.37
N LEU A 239 -13.58 -27.52 -3.11
CA LEU A 239 -12.45 -27.09 -2.29
C LEU A 239 -12.98 -26.45 -1.01
N LEU A 240 -12.26 -26.70 0.09
CA LEU A 240 -12.54 -26.19 1.44
C LEU A 240 -12.66 -24.65 1.43
N PRO A 241 -13.56 -24.08 2.26
CA PRO A 241 -13.95 -22.68 2.14
C PRO A 241 -12.76 -21.75 2.40
N PRO A 242 -12.44 -20.82 1.48
CA PRO A 242 -11.66 -19.65 1.82
C PRO A 242 -12.51 -18.70 2.66
N LEU A 243 -11.84 -17.92 3.52
CA LEU A 243 -12.39 -16.93 4.46
C LEU A 243 -13.63 -16.20 3.91
N ASN A 244 -14.73 -16.28 4.66
CA ASN A 244 -15.99 -15.58 4.38
C ASN A 244 -15.75 -14.07 4.26
N PHE A 245 -15.71 -13.55 3.04
CA PHE A 245 -16.06 -12.16 2.76
C PHE A 245 -17.57 -12.11 2.47
N HIS A 246 -18.32 -11.53 3.40
CA HIS A 246 -19.74 -11.24 3.16
C HIS A 246 -19.87 -10.13 2.11
N SER A 247 -20.16 -10.52 0.87
CA SER A 247 -20.71 -9.61 -0.13
C SER A 247 -22.20 -9.42 0.14
N HIS A 248 -22.59 -8.23 0.59
CA HIS A 248 -24.00 -7.83 0.49
C HIS A 248 -24.25 -7.33 -0.94
N GLU A 249 -25.06 -8.11 -1.67
CA GLU A 249 -25.78 -7.66 -2.85
C GLU A 249 -26.65 -6.45 -2.48
N ASN A 250 -26.50 -5.36 -3.22
CA ASN A 250 -27.63 -4.58 -3.74
C ASN A 250 -27.11 -3.71 -4.88
N GLY A 251 -27.71 -3.92 -6.05
CA GLY A 251 -27.17 -3.51 -7.33
C GLY A 251 -27.15 -2.01 -7.56
N LEU A 252 -26.19 -1.60 -8.41
CA LEU A 252 -26.31 -0.46 -9.30
C LEU A 252 -25.47 -0.75 -10.55
N ILE A 253 -26.15 -0.66 -11.68
CA ILE A 253 -25.69 -0.94 -13.04
C ILE A 253 -24.57 0.04 -13.40
N GLY A 254 -23.38 -0.48 -13.72
CA GLY A 254 -22.22 0.31 -14.17
C GLY A 254 -21.89 -0.03 -15.62
N TYR A 255 -22.15 0.92 -16.52
CA TYR A 255 -21.81 0.85 -17.94
C TYR A 255 -20.27 0.80 -18.14
N MET A 256 -19.79 -0.16 -18.92
CA MET A 256 -18.44 -0.17 -19.50
C MET A 256 -18.39 0.80 -20.70
N PRO A 257 -17.41 1.72 -20.78
CA PRO A 257 -17.07 2.35 -22.05
C PRO A 257 -16.29 1.34 -22.91
N LEU A 258 -16.90 0.95 -24.03
CA LEU A 258 -16.23 0.25 -25.14
C LEU A 258 -15.18 1.17 -25.75
N LEU A 259 -13.89 0.86 -25.52
CA LEU A 259 -12.81 1.35 -26.37
C LEU A 259 -12.71 0.43 -27.60
N GLN A 260 -13.47 0.77 -28.64
CA GLN A 260 -13.21 0.27 -29.99
C GLN A 260 -11.89 0.86 -30.48
N ARG A 261 -10.85 0.04 -30.64
CA ARG A 261 -9.80 0.31 -31.62
C ARG A 261 -10.24 -0.31 -32.95
N GLN A 262 -10.66 0.53 -33.89
CA GLN A 262 -10.63 0.17 -35.30
C GLN A 262 -9.18 0.26 -35.80
N MET A 263 -8.79 -0.72 -36.63
CA MET A 263 -7.74 -0.54 -37.63
C MET A 263 -8.27 0.32 -38.77
#